data_AF-A0A8I1XJJ4-F1
#
_entry.id   AF-A0A8I1XJJ4-F1
#
_cell.length_a   1.000
_cell.length_b   1.000
_cell.length_c   1.000
_cell.angle_alpha   90.00
_cell.angle_beta   90.00
_cell.angle_gamma   90.00
#
_symmetry.space_group_name_H-M   'P 1'
#
loop_
_entity.id
_entity.type
_entity.pdbx_description
1 polymer ?
#
loop_
_entity_poly.entity_id
_entity_poly.type
_entity_poly.pdbx_seq_one_letter_code
_entity_poly.pdbx_strand_id
1 'polypeptide(L)'
;MTFETRSCPPPNAAHFSDRHASADAKACNSARSSRRLVKGLAIALFAAAQLNAQTIDTSAPLPPVRAWHGASEALIAAPDDPWITPAEHSDFVSTPSYAQTRAWLQRLVAASPLLSLEVFGKTGEGRELLLVRARKGKPGKPVVLAQAGIHGGEIDGKDAGLMLLRDIAQRGKDALLDEVDFVFVPILNSDGHEQRGPLIGAALRGPQQMGWNTTTRGINLNRDYLNLEAPETRAIVTLLHALDPALYIDLHVSGGLDHQYDITFTFAGWGTYDVPPP
;
A
#
# COMPACT_ATOMS: atom_id res chain seq x y z
N MET A 1 10.30 -32.93 -21.22
CA MET A 1 8.83 -32.91 -21.31
C MET A 1 8.43 -31.56 -21.86
N THR A 2 8.26 -31.51 -23.18
CA THR A 2 7.97 -30.31 -23.97
C THR A 2 6.65 -30.59 -24.69
N PHE A 3 5.62 -29.79 -24.43
CA PHE A 3 4.34 -29.89 -25.11
C PHE A 3 4.33 -28.94 -26.31
N GLU A 4 4.23 -29.52 -27.51
CA GLU A 4 3.89 -28.81 -28.75
C GLU A 4 2.39 -28.53 -28.79
N THR A 5 2.01 -27.28 -29.06
CA THR A 5 0.63 -26.90 -29.40
C THR A 5 0.49 -26.84 -30.93
N ARG A 6 -0.31 -27.75 -31.51
CA ARG A 6 -0.73 -27.68 -32.93
C ARG A 6 -2.00 -26.84 -33.08
N SER A 7 -1.95 -25.90 -34.01
CA SER A 7 -3.06 -25.05 -34.44
C SER A 7 -4.01 -25.78 -35.39
N CYS A 8 -5.33 -25.62 -35.20
CA CYS A 8 -6.36 -26.06 -36.16
C CYS A 8 -6.61 -24.98 -37.25
N PRO A 9 -6.86 -25.36 -38.51
CA PRO A 9 -7.27 -24.44 -39.58
C PRO A 9 -8.81 -24.26 -39.64
N PRO A 10 -9.32 -23.20 -40.30
CA PRO A 10 -10.75 -22.91 -40.36
C PRO A 10 -11.46 -23.75 -41.45
N PRO A 11 -12.80 -23.97 -41.35
CA PRO A 11 -13.53 -24.69 -42.36
C PRO A 11 -14.01 -23.79 -43.52
N ASN A 12 -13.97 -24.40 -44.71
CA ASN A 12 -14.37 -23.88 -46.01
C ASN A 12 -15.84 -23.49 -46.12
N ALA A 13 -16.07 -22.50 -46.99
CA ALA A 13 -17.36 -22.13 -47.55
C ALA A 13 -17.86 -23.18 -48.55
N ALA A 14 -19.17 -23.47 -48.51
CA ALA A 14 -19.89 -24.09 -49.61
C ALA A 14 -21.31 -23.52 -49.71
N HIS A 15 -21.62 -23.01 -50.90
CA HIS A 15 -22.92 -22.54 -51.35
C HIS A 15 -23.96 -23.66 -51.36
N PHE A 16 -25.21 -23.35 -50.98
CA PHE A 16 -26.41 -23.97 -51.57
C PHE A 16 -27.58 -22.96 -51.59
N SER A 17 -28.40 -23.15 -52.61
CA SER A 17 -29.31 -22.22 -53.29
C SER A 17 -30.66 -21.91 -52.65
N ASP A 18 -31.19 -20.73 -52.98
CA ASP A 18 -32.58 -20.26 -52.81
C ASP A 18 -33.66 -21.21 -53.34
N ARG A 19 -34.77 -21.38 -52.60
CA ARG A 19 -36.16 -21.49 -53.11
C ARG A 19 -37.23 -21.09 -52.07
N HIS A 20 -38.07 -20.13 -52.48
CA HIS A 20 -39.53 -19.96 -52.26
C HIS A 20 -40.18 -19.84 -50.85
N ALA A 21 -40.64 -18.61 -50.59
CA ALA A 21 -42.04 -18.15 -50.42
C ALA A 21 -42.96 -18.67 -49.29
N SER A 22 -43.28 -17.72 -48.40
CA SER A 22 -44.56 -17.39 -47.72
C SER A 22 -45.45 -18.47 -47.10
N ALA A 23 -45.73 -18.34 -45.80
CA ALA A 23 -47.10 -18.30 -45.26
C ALA A 23 -47.13 -17.85 -43.77
N ASP A 24 -48.16 -17.06 -43.46
CA ASP A 24 -48.88 -16.98 -42.18
C ASP A 24 -48.31 -16.21 -40.98
N ALA A 25 -48.62 -14.92 -41.03
CA ALA A 25 -48.95 -14.13 -39.86
C ALA A 25 -50.24 -14.64 -39.19
N LYS A 26 -50.14 -15.25 -38.00
CA LYS A 26 -51.19 -15.30 -36.97
C LYS A 26 -50.67 -15.91 -35.66
N ALA A 27 -50.14 -15.07 -34.78
CA ALA A 27 -50.11 -15.35 -33.34
C ALA A 27 -50.03 -14.03 -32.55
N CYS A 28 -51.22 -13.50 -32.27
CA CYS A 28 -51.45 -12.32 -31.44
C CYS A 28 -51.25 -12.69 -29.95
N ASN A 29 -50.63 -11.78 -29.20
CA ASN A 29 -50.83 -11.52 -27.76
C ASN A 29 -50.78 -12.69 -26.77
N SER A 30 -49.61 -12.96 -26.18
CA SER A 30 -49.55 -13.37 -24.75
C SER A 30 -48.27 -13.01 -23.98
N ALA A 31 -47.24 -12.45 -24.62
CA ALA A 31 -45.92 -12.28 -24.00
C ALA A 31 -45.71 -10.98 -23.18
N ARG A 32 -46.76 -10.43 -22.52
CA ARG A 32 -46.60 -9.24 -21.65
C ARG A 32 -46.84 -9.47 -20.15
N SER A 33 -47.30 -10.65 -19.73
CA SER A 33 -47.60 -10.89 -18.31
C SER A 33 -46.45 -11.50 -17.49
N SER A 34 -45.36 -11.96 -18.10
CA SER A 34 -44.27 -12.68 -17.41
C SER A 34 -43.06 -11.81 -17.02
N ARG A 35 -42.99 -10.54 -17.45
CA ARG A 35 -41.85 -9.64 -17.11
C ARG A 35 -41.97 -8.89 -15.78
N ARG A 36 -43.15 -8.88 -15.14
CA ARG A 36 -43.35 -8.18 -13.84
C ARG A 36 -43.05 -9.06 -12.63
N LEU A 37 -43.24 -10.39 -12.69
CA LEU A 37 -42.93 -11.28 -11.57
C LEU A 37 -41.41 -11.47 -11.35
N VAL A 38 -40.61 -11.47 -12.42
CA VAL A 38 -39.15 -11.69 -12.31
C VAL A 38 -38.44 -10.49 -11.66
N LYS A 39 -38.95 -9.26 -11.85
CA LYS A 39 -38.37 -8.05 -11.23
C LYS A 39 -38.67 -7.95 -9.73
N GLY A 40 -39.82 -8.43 -9.27
CA GLY A 40 -40.17 -8.42 -7.84
C GLY A 40 -39.32 -9.41 -7.02
N LEU A 41 -39.06 -10.60 -7.58
CA LEU A 41 -38.26 -11.62 -6.90
C LEU A 41 -36.77 -11.25 -6.80
N ALA A 42 -36.21 -10.61 -7.84
CA ALA A 42 -34.81 -10.16 -7.83
C ALA A 42 -34.56 -9.03 -6.83
N ILE A 43 -35.52 -8.11 -6.64
CA ILE A 43 -35.41 -7.02 -5.65
C ILE A 43 -35.56 -7.57 -4.22
N ALA A 44 -36.45 -8.55 -3.99
CA ALA A 44 -36.60 -9.19 -2.69
C ALA A 44 -35.37 -10.03 -2.30
N LEU A 45 -34.72 -10.71 -3.26
CA LEU A 45 -33.48 -11.46 -3.04
C LEU A 45 -32.27 -10.54 -2.79
N PHE A 46 -32.22 -9.36 -3.43
CA PHE A 46 -31.18 -8.36 -3.13
C PHE A 46 -31.38 -7.65 -1.80
N ALA A 47 -32.63 -7.38 -1.40
CA ALA A 47 -32.92 -6.77 -0.10
C ALA A 47 -32.68 -7.74 1.07
N ALA A 48 -32.96 -9.03 0.91
CA ALA A 48 -32.72 -10.04 1.94
C ALA A 48 -31.23 -10.35 2.16
N ALA A 49 -30.36 -10.11 1.16
CA ALA A 49 -28.92 -10.31 1.28
C ALA A 49 -28.20 -9.21 2.07
N GLN A 50 -28.85 -8.06 2.33
CA GLN A 50 -28.26 -6.95 3.09
C GLN A 50 -28.54 -6.99 4.59
N LEU A 51 -29.35 -7.95 5.07
CA LEU A 51 -29.80 -7.96 6.46
C LEU A 51 -28.96 -8.81 7.44
N ASN A 52 -27.88 -9.46 6.98
CA ASN A 52 -27.05 -10.32 7.84
C ASN A 52 -25.54 -10.17 7.60
N ALA A 53 -25.05 -9.00 7.17
CA ALA A 53 -23.64 -8.68 7.36
C ALA A 53 -23.41 -8.45 8.86
N GLN A 54 -23.26 -9.53 9.62
CA GLN A 54 -22.81 -9.45 11.00
C GLN A 54 -21.46 -8.73 11.00
N THR A 55 -21.33 -7.67 11.80
CA THR A 55 -20.03 -7.07 12.08
C THR A 55 -19.14 -8.17 12.63
N ILE A 56 -18.14 -8.58 11.85
CA ILE A 56 -17.13 -9.51 12.36
C ILE A 56 -16.38 -8.73 13.43
N ASP A 57 -16.48 -9.20 14.67
CA ASP A 57 -15.63 -8.74 15.75
C ASP A 57 -14.21 -9.21 15.44
N THR A 58 -13.41 -8.33 14.86
CA THR A 58 -12.00 -8.57 14.51
C THR A 58 -11.09 -8.45 15.72
N SER A 59 -11.63 -8.25 16.93
CA SER A 59 -10.90 -8.60 18.15
C SER A 59 -10.84 -10.12 18.26
N ALA A 60 -10.12 -10.76 17.33
CA ALA A 60 -9.64 -12.12 17.54
C ALA A 60 -9.05 -12.15 18.95
N PRO A 61 -9.34 -13.15 19.80
CA PRO A 61 -8.84 -13.19 21.15
C PRO A 61 -7.36 -13.58 21.11
N LEU A 62 -6.54 -12.69 20.54
CA LEU A 62 -5.13 -12.64 20.79
C LEU A 62 -4.98 -12.52 22.32
N PRO A 63 -3.93 -13.10 22.91
CA PRO A 63 -3.66 -12.93 24.33
C PRO A 63 -3.77 -11.45 24.73
N PRO A 64 -4.12 -11.11 25.97
CA PRO A 64 -4.16 -9.72 26.38
C PRO A 64 -2.81 -9.04 26.16
N VAL A 65 -2.83 -7.83 25.64
CA VAL A 65 -1.62 -6.98 25.52
C VAL A 65 -1.26 -6.53 26.93
N ARG A 66 0.02 -6.61 27.31
CA ARG A 66 0.46 -5.93 28.54
C ARG A 66 0.40 -4.43 28.30
N ALA A 67 -0.25 -3.69 29.19
CA ALA A 67 -0.19 -2.23 29.14
C ALA A 67 1.29 -1.80 29.13
N TRP A 68 1.63 -0.94 28.18
CA TRP A 68 2.97 -0.38 28.02
C TRP A 68 2.87 1.13 28.23
N HIS A 69 3.83 1.67 28.98
CA HIS A 69 4.01 3.10 29.21
C HIS A 69 5.49 3.41 29.12
N GLY A 70 5.85 4.54 28.51
CA GLY A 70 7.25 4.86 28.25
C GLY A 70 7.46 6.28 27.76
N ALA A 71 8.73 6.69 27.74
CA ALA A 71 9.09 8.07 27.41
C ALA A 71 8.65 8.52 26.02
N SER A 72 8.44 7.59 25.07
CA SER A 72 7.94 7.94 23.73
C SER A 72 6.46 8.33 23.72
N GLU A 73 5.69 8.09 24.77
CA GLU A 73 4.33 8.66 24.90
C GLU A 73 4.36 10.20 24.85
N ALA A 74 5.46 10.83 25.29
CA ALA A 74 5.66 12.27 25.18
C ALA A 74 5.81 12.79 23.72
N LEU A 75 5.98 11.89 22.74
CA LEU A 75 6.04 12.23 21.31
C LEU A 75 4.65 12.29 20.66
N ILE A 76 3.63 11.72 21.32
CA ILE A 76 2.26 11.65 20.82
C ILE A 76 1.66 13.07 20.87
N ALA A 77 1.12 13.52 19.75
CA ALA A 77 0.42 14.79 19.68
C ALA A 77 -0.90 14.78 20.46
N ALA A 78 -1.24 15.92 21.06
CA ALA A 78 -2.56 16.11 21.67
C ALA A 78 -3.66 16.08 20.58
N PRO A 79 -4.90 15.65 20.91
CA PRO A 79 -6.00 15.54 19.93
C PRO A 79 -6.33 16.83 19.16
N ASP A 80 -6.05 18.00 19.75
CA ASP A 80 -6.27 19.32 19.17
C ASP A 80 -5.04 19.90 18.45
N ASP A 81 -3.93 19.16 18.41
CA ASP A 81 -2.72 19.58 17.70
C ASP A 81 -3.01 19.70 16.19
N PRO A 82 -2.72 20.86 15.57
CA PRO A 82 -3.01 21.07 14.15
C PRO A 82 -2.22 20.13 13.24
N TRP A 83 -1.16 19.50 13.72
CA TRP A 83 -0.29 18.57 13.01
C TRP A 83 -0.36 17.15 13.56
N ILE A 84 -1.38 16.80 14.36
CA ILE A 84 -1.64 15.40 14.71
C ILE A 84 -1.66 14.52 13.45
N THR A 85 -0.98 13.39 13.50
CA THR A 85 -1.00 12.43 12.38
C THR A 85 -2.32 11.66 12.40
N PRO A 86 -2.77 11.12 11.25
CA PRO A 86 -4.01 10.33 11.22
C PRO A 86 -3.98 9.11 12.15
N ALA A 87 -2.81 8.49 12.33
CA ALA A 87 -2.63 7.37 13.24
C ALA A 87 -2.82 7.81 14.70
N GLU A 88 -2.14 8.87 15.14
CA GLU A 88 -2.30 9.45 16.49
C GLU A 88 -3.74 9.89 16.77
N HIS A 89 -4.41 10.51 15.80
CA HIS A 89 -5.82 10.92 15.95
C HIS A 89 -6.76 9.73 16.18
N SER A 90 -6.38 8.55 15.69
CA SER A 90 -7.13 7.31 15.92
C SER A 90 -6.64 6.51 17.12
N ASP A 91 -5.79 7.10 17.98
CA ASP A 91 -5.12 6.40 19.08
C ASP A 91 -4.36 5.15 18.62
N PHE A 92 -3.71 5.25 17.45
CA PHE A 92 -2.97 4.19 16.77
C PHE A 92 -3.80 2.93 16.43
N VAL A 93 -5.13 2.99 16.54
CA VAL A 93 -6.04 1.89 16.21
C VAL A 93 -6.16 1.70 14.68
N SER A 94 -5.88 2.76 13.91
CA SER A 94 -5.96 2.75 12.45
C SER A 94 -4.76 3.44 11.81
N THR A 95 -4.63 3.22 10.51
CA THR A 95 -3.59 3.84 9.68
C THR A 95 -4.25 4.57 8.49
N PRO A 96 -3.73 5.74 8.04
CA PRO A 96 -4.29 6.47 6.92
C PRO A 96 -4.20 5.68 5.61
N SER A 97 -5.20 5.84 4.74
CA SER A 97 -5.11 5.40 3.34
C SER A 97 -4.00 6.13 2.59
N TYR A 98 -3.66 5.66 1.39
CA TYR A 98 -2.75 6.35 0.48
C TYR A 98 -3.20 7.81 0.26
N ALA A 99 -4.49 8.03 -0.02
CA ALA A 99 -5.03 9.37 -0.25
C ALA A 99 -4.91 10.28 0.98
N GLN A 100 -5.22 9.75 2.17
CA GLN A 100 -5.07 10.50 3.43
C GLN A 100 -3.61 10.81 3.74
N THR A 101 -2.71 9.84 3.52
CA THR A 101 -1.26 10.01 3.68
C THR A 101 -0.75 11.12 2.77
N ARG A 102 -1.10 11.08 1.48
CA ARG A 102 -0.73 12.11 0.50
C ARG A 102 -1.26 13.49 0.90
N ALA A 103 -2.53 13.60 1.25
CA ALA A 103 -3.14 14.88 1.64
C ALA A 103 -2.46 15.48 2.87
N TRP A 104 -2.17 14.65 3.88
CA TRP A 104 -1.46 15.10 5.08
C TRP A 104 -0.04 15.56 4.76
N LEU A 105 0.70 14.79 3.94
CA LEU A 105 2.05 15.16 3.50
C LEU A 105 2.08 16.45 2.68
N GLN A 106 1.13 16.64 1.75
CA GLN A 106 1.01 17.87 0.97
C GLN A 106 0.80 19.09 1.87
N ARG A 107 -0.05 18.96 2.90
CA ARG A 107 -0.28 20.02 3.89
C ARG A 107 0.97 20.33 4.70
N LEU A 108 1.69 19.30 5.16
CA LEU A 108 2.92 19.48 5.94
C LEU A 108 4.03 20.14 5.11
N VAL A 109 4.23 19.67 3.88
CA VAL A 109 5.22 20.21 2.93
C VAL A 109 4.90 21.67 2.58
N ALA A 110 3.63 22.01 2.36
CA ALA A 110 3.23 23.40 2.11
C ALA A 110 3.52 24.34 3.31
N ALA A 111 3.63 23.80 4.52
CA ALA A 111 3.89 24.54 5.75
C ALA A 111 5.35 24.49 6.23
N SER A 112 6.27 23.91 5.46
CA SER A 112 7.66 23.78 5.85
C SER A 112 8.63 24.02 4.69
N PRO A 113 9.60 24.95 4.83
CA PRO A 113 10.63 25.14 3.81
C PRO A 113 11.65 23.99 3.78
N LEU A 114 11.63 23.10 4.79
CA LEU A 114 12.59 21.99 4.91
C LEU A 114 12.19 20.78 4.06
N LEU A 115 10.92 20.67 3.68
CA LEU A 115 10.36 19.47 3.06
C LEU A 115 9.99 19.70 1.59
N SER A 116 10.19 18.69 0.75
CA SER A 116 9.59 18.55 -0.57
C SER A 116 8.89 17.20 -0.71
N LEU A 117 7.79 17.16 -1.46
CA LEU A 117 7.09 15.93 -1.85
C LEU A 117 7.33 15.68 -3.33
N GLU A 118 7.84 14.50 -3.66
CA GLU A 118 8.20 14.12 -5.02
C GLU A 118 7.58 12.77 -5.39
N VAL A 119 7.43 12.53 -6.68
CA VAL A 119 7.00 11.24 -7.24
C VAL A 119 8.20 10.60 -7.92
N PHE A 120 8.58 9.40 -7.49
CA PHE A 120 9.75 8.70 -8.05
C PHE A 120 9.39 7.51 -8.94
N GLY A 121 8.11 7.17 -9.03
CA GLY A 121 7.64 6.06 -9.85
C GLY A 121 6.14 5.88 -9.79
N LYS A 122 5.67 4.76 -10.34
CA LYS A 122 4.27 4.35 -10.26
C LYS A 122 4.17 2.86 -9.96
N THR A 123 3.10 2.47 -9.29
CA THR A 123 2.75 1.07 -9.01
C THR A 123 2.21 0.34 -10.23
N GLY A 124 1.95 -0.97 -10.09
CA GLY A 124 1.28 -1.79 -11.10
C GLY A 124 -0.10 -1.27 -11.52
N GLU A 125 -0.88 -0.72 -10.60
CA GLU A 125 -2.18 -0.06 -10.88
C GLU A 125 -2.04 1.43 -11.22
N GLY A 126 -0.82 1.95 -11.32
CA GLY A 126 -0.53 3.31 -11.75
C GLY A 126 -0.62 4.38 -10.65
N ARG A 127 -0.71 4.00 -9.36
CA ARG A 127 -0.62 4.94 -8.23
C ARG A 127 0.79 5.52 -8.17
N GLU A 128 0.90 6.80 -7.84
CA GLU A 128 2.20 7.47 -7.74
C GLU A 128 2.95 7.01 -6.48
N LEU A 129 4.21 6.61 -6.65
CA LEU A 129 5.09 6.31 -5.53
C LEU A 129 5.69 7.61 -5.02
N LEU A 130 5.36 7.94 -3.78
CA LEU A 130 5.72 9.21 -3.14
C LEU A 130 7.04 9.07 -2.38
N LEU A 131 7.84 10.13 -2.37
CA LEU A 131 8.90 10.33 -1.40
C LEU A 131 8.83 11.74 -0.83
N VAL A 132 9.25 11.89 0.43
CA VAL A 132 9.47 13.18 1.06
C VAL A 132 10.96 13.37 1.24
N ARG A 133 11.51 14.48 0.74
CA ARG A 133 12.89 14.88 1.02
C ARG A 133 12.88 15.97 2.08
N ALA A 134 13.61 15.76 3.15
CA ALA A 134 13.85 16.73 4.21
C ALA A 134 15.31 17.18 4.16
N ARG A 135 15.53 18.49 4.01
CA ARG A 135 16.86 19.09 3.87
C ARG A 135 16.96 20.42 4.59
N LYS A 136 18.16 20.73 5.08
CA LYS A 136 18.51 21.98 5.76
C LYS A 136 19.92 22.39 5.37
N GLY A 137 20.14 23.70 5.16
CA GLY A 137 21.47 24.22 4.84
C GLY A 137 21.92 23.96 3.40
N LYS A 138 23.22 23.72 3.20
CA LYS A 138 23.83 23.60 1.87
C LYS A 138 23.57 22.23 1.24
N PRO A 139 23.50 22.15 -0.10
CA PRO A 139 23.40 20.88 -0.82
C PRO A 139 24.68 20.04 -0.69
N GLY A 140 24.58 18.76 -1.04
CA GLY A 140 25.74 17.84 -1.10
C GLY A 140 26.02 17.07 0.18
N LYS A 141 25.11 17.12 1.17
CA LYS A 141 25.20 16.27 2.36
C LYS A 141 24.88 14.80 2.01
N PRO A 142 25.44 13.83 2.76
CA PRO A 142 25.06 12.42 2.64
C PRO A 142 23.56 12.21 2.80
N VAL A 143 23.01 11.26 2.04
CA VAL A 143 21.58 10.92 2.11
C VAL A 143 21.37 9.74 3.04
N VAL A 144 20.43 9.87 3.97
CA VAL A 144 19.81 8.74 4.68
C VAL A 144 18.45 8.50 4.05
N LEU A 145 18.25 7.32 3.49
CA LEU A 145 16.97 6.91 2.91
C LEU A 145 16.29 5.92 3.84
N ALA A 146 15.08 6.24 4.29
CA ALA A 146 14.20 5.29 4.96
C ALA A 146 12.99 4.98 4.08
N GLN A 147 12.66 3.70 4.00
CA GLN A 147 11.48 3.18 3.33
C GLN A 147 10.56 2.53 4.35
N ALA A 148 9.26 2.68 4.15
CA ALA A 148 8.23 1.94 4.84
C ALA A 148 7.20 1.35 3.85
N GLY A 149 6.35 0.47 4.37
CA GLY A 149 5.18 -0.03 3.65
C GLY A 149 5.51 -0.85 2.41
N ILE A 150 6.66 -1.53 2.38
CA ILE A 150 6.93 -2.59 1.39
C ILE A 150 5.97 -3.78 1.57
N HIS A 151 5.49 -3.98 2.80
CA HIS A 151 4.41 -4.88 3.18
C HIS A 151 3.25 -4.05 3.75
N GLY A 152 2.06 -4.13 3.17
CA GLY A 152 0.90 -3.31 3.58
C GLY A 152 0.35 -3.63 4.97
N GLY A 153 0.64 -4.82 5.51
CA GLY A 153 0.31 -5.21 6.89
C GLY A 153 1.36 -4.79 7.92
N GLU A 154 2.51 -4.25 7.50
CA GLU A 154 3.63 -3.87 8.36
C GLU A 154 3.87 -2.36 8.23
N ILE A 155 2.86 -1.57 8.60
CA ILE A 155 2.74 -0.18 8.17
C ILE A 155 3.12 0.85 9.25
N ASP A 156 3.46 0.40 10.45
CA ASP A 156 3.79 1.25 11.60
C ASP A 156 4.98 2.18 11.29
N GLY A 157 5.94 1.72 10.48
CA GLY A 157 7.06 2.54 10.00
C GLY A 157 6.62 3.75 9.16
N LYS A 158 5.50 3.64 8.42
CA LYS A 158 4.87 4.76 7.71
C LYS A 158 4.42 5.80 8.73
N ASP A 159 3.65 5.37 9.72
CA ASP A 159 3.00 6.27 10.68
C ASP A 159 4.02 6.94 11.61
N ALA A 160 5.02 6.19 12.08
CA ALA A 160 6.17 6.74 12.79
C ALA A 160 6.97 7.73 11.93
N GLY A 161 7.15 7.45 10.64
CA GLY A 161 7.79 8.37 9.70
C GLY A 161 7.02 9.66 9.49
N LEU A 162 5.68 9.62 9.47
CA LEU A 162 4.85 10.83 9.44
C LEU A 162 5.05 11.67 10.72
N MET A 163 5.08 11.04 11.90
CA MET A 163 5.39 11.73 13.16
C MET A 163 6.78 12.39 13.13
N LEU A 164 7.79 11.69 12.61
CA LEU A 164 9.15 12.23 12.48
C LEU A 164 9.19 13.44 11.54
N LEU A 165 8.55 13.36 10.37
CA LEU A 165 8.49 14.48 9.42
C LEU A 165 7.80 15.70 10.03
N ARG A 166 6.71 15.51 10.79
CA ARG A 166 6.08 16.59 11.57
C ARG A 166 7.09 17.20 12.53
N ASP A 167 7.78 16.40 13.31
CA ASP A 167 8.68 16.91 14.35
C ASP A 167 9.87 17.67 13.75
N ILE A 168 10.39 17.20 12.61
CA ILE A 168 11.41 17.91 11.83
C ILE A 168 10.88 19.27 11.35
N ALA A 169 9.67 19.29 10.80
CA ALA A 169 9.11 20.50 10.21
C ALA A 169 8.60 21.53 11.23
N GLN A 170 8.10 21.08 12.38
CA GLN A 170 7.27 21.89 13.28
C GLN A 170 7.73 21.89 14.74
N ARG A 171 8.61 20.97 15.15
CA ARG A 171 8.94 20.74 16.58
C ARG A 171 10.44 20.71 16.88
N GLY A 172 11.25 21.38 16.06
CA GLY A 172 12.68 21.60 16.35
C GLY A 172 13.56 20.34 16.27
N LYS A 173 13.09 19.27 15.61
CA LYS A 173 13.96 18.14 15.24
C LYS A 173 14.70 18.36 13.92
N ASP A 174 14.70 19.57 13.38
CA ASP A 174 15.42 19.92 12.15
C ASP A 174 16.95 19.83 12.31
N ALA A 175 17.47 19.80 13.53
CA ALA A 175 18.88 19.50 13.81
C ALA A 175 19.32 18.11 13.31
N LEU A 176 18.38 17.16 13.14
CA LEU A 176 18.66 15.88 12.48
C LEU A 176 19.15 16.06 11.02
N LEU A 177 18.86 17.21 10.42
CA LEU A 177 19.24 17.54 9.04
C LEU A 177 20.52 18.38 8.97
N ASP A 178 21.23 18.62 10.09
CA ASP A 178 22.43 19.46 10.08
C ASP A 178 23.57 18.80 9.26
N GLU A 179 23.71 17.47 9.36
CA GLU A 179 24.79 16.71 8.70
C GLU A 179 24.32 15.80 7.56
N VAL A 180 23.02 15.54 7.44
CA VAL A 180 22.45 14.64 6.41
C VAL A 180 21.23 15.23 5.74
N ASP A 181 20.92 14.77 4.54
CA ASP A 181 19.59 14.92 3.94
C ASP A 181 18.80 13.63 4.21
N PHE A 182 17.56 13.76 4.65
CA PHE A 182 16.69 12.61 4.91
C PHE A 182 15.69 12.44 3.76
N VAL A 183 15.57 11.22 3.25
CA VAL A 183 14.60 10.83 2.23
C VAL A 183 13.71 9.75 2.79
N PHE A 184 12.40 9.96 2.74
CA PHE A 184 11.41 9.03 3.28
C PHE A 184 10.43 8.56 2.20
N VAL A 185 10.36 7.25 1.98
CA VAL A 185 9.36 6.60 1.13
C VAL A 185 8.28 6.00 2.05
N PRO A 186 7.10 6.63 2.20
CA PRO A 186 6.10 6.19 3.19
C PRO A 186 5.40 4.88 2.84
N ILE A 187 5.15 4.60 1.56
CA ILE A 187 4.40 3.42 1.12
C ILE A 187 4.97 2.90 -0.21
N LEU A 188 5.93 1.96 -0.15
CA LEU A 188 6.46 1.35 -1.36
C LEU A 188 5.40 0.47 -2.07
N ASN A 189 4.71 -0.41 -1.34
CA ASN A 189 3.62 -1.24 -1.88
C ASN A 189 2.28 -0.52 -1.78
N SER A 190 2.11 0.58 -2.51
CA SER A 190 0.89 1.41 -2.42
C SER A 190 -0.37 0.66 -2.88
N ASP A 191 -0.27 -0.29 -3.82
CA ASP A 191 -1.43 -1.06 -4.26
C ASP A 191 -1.82 -2.16 -3.26
N GLY A 192 -0.85 -2.86 -2.69
CA GLY A 192 -1.07 -3.82 -1.59
C GLY A 192 -1.63 -3.13 -0.35
N HIS A 193 -1.11 -1.96 -0.01
CA HIS A 193 -1.60 -1.13 1.09
C HIS A 193 -3.09 -0.77 0.94
N GLU A 194 -3.55 -0.43 -0.26
CA GLU A 194 -4.94 -0.03 -0.50
C GLU A 194 -5.92 -1.21 -0.62
N GLN A 195 -5.43 -2.43 -0.81
CA GLN A 195 -6.24 -3.64 -0.70
C GLN A 195 -6.47 -3.97 0.79
N ARG A 196 -7.37 -3.21 1.43
CA ARG A 196 -7.62 -3.28 2.87
C ARG A 196 -8.82 -4.15 3.21
N GLY A 197 -8.80 -4.76 4.39
CA GLY A 197 -9.96 -5.48 4.89
C GLY A 197 -9.82 -5.93 6.35
N PRO A 198 -10.96 -6.11 7.04
CA PRO A 198 -11.00 -6.48 8.46
C PRO A 198 -10.41 -7.87 8.76
N LEU A 199 -10.37 -8.74 7.74
CA LEU A 199 -9.86 -10.10 7.87
C LEU A 199 -8.39 -10.25 7.47
N ILE A 200 -7.80 -9.20 6.89
CA ILE A 200 -6.39 -9.22 6.50
C ILE A 200 -5.56 -9.09 7.77
N GLY A 201 -4.69 -10.06 8.01
CA GLY A 201 -3.88 -10.08 9.23
C GLY A 201 -4.70 -10.25 10.51
N ALA A 202 -5.88 -10.89 10.46
CA ALA A 202 -6.73 -11.10 11.66
C ALA A 202 -6.03 -11.86 12.80
N ALA A 203 -4.94 -12.56 12.52
CA ALA A 203 -4.08 -13.23 13.50
C ALA A 203 -2.94 -12.34 14.04
N LEU A 204 -2.86 -11.08 13.62
CA LEU A 204 -1.81 -10.12 13.96
C LEU A 204 -2.42 -8.94 14.71
N ARG A 205 -1.62 -8.32 15.58
CA ARG A 205 -1.94 -6.99 16.10
C ARG A 205 -1.41 -5.98 15.09
N GLY A 206 -2.32 -5.27 14.45
CA GLY A 206 -2.04 -4.22 13.49
C GLY A 206 -3.23 -3.27 13.41
N PRO A 207 -3.23 -2.32 12.46
CA PRO A 207 -4.37 -1.43 12.28
C PRO A 207 -5.62 -2.24 11.97
N GLN A 208 -6.80 -1.78 12.42
CA GLN A 208 -8.09 -2.47 12.20
C GLN A 208 -8.39 -2.81 10.73
N GLN A 209 -7.76 -2.09 9.79
CA GLN A 209 -7.86 -2.30 8.35
C GLN A 209 -6.45 -2.37 7.77
N MET A 210 -5.86 -3.57 7.77
CA MET A 210 -4.52 -3.85 7.23
C MET A 210 -4.56 -4.02 5.71
N GLY A 211 -3.46 -3.68 5.03
CA GLY A 211 -3.25 -3.97 3.60
C GLY A 211 -2.56 -5.32 3.38
N TRP A 212 -2.45 -5.76 2.12
CA TRP A 212 -1.70 -6.95 1.76
C TRP A 212 -0.19 -6.73 1.74
N ASN A 213 0.57 -7.76 2.15
CA ASN A 213 2.03 -7.74 2.10
C ASN A 213 2.60 -7.89 0.68
N THR A 214 1.80 -8.33 -0.28
CA THR A 214 2.19 -8.47 -1.69
C THR A 214 1.54 -7.40 -2.56
N THR A 215 2.06 -7.19 -3.77
CA THR A 215 1.35 -6.41 -4.79
C THR A 215 0.03 -7.10 -5.19
N THR A 216 -0.77 -6.44 -6.02
CA THR A 216 -2.00 -7.01 -6.63
C THR A 216 -1.72 -8.23 -7.51
N ARG A 217 -0.47 -8.42 -7.94
CA ARG A 217 -0.01 -9.60 -8.69
C ARG A 217 0.56 -10.72 -7.81
N GLY A 218 0.53 -10.56 -6.49
CA GLY A 218 1.08 -11.55 -5.55
C GLY A 218 2.61 -11.51 -5.42
N ILE A 219 3.28 -10.46 -5.93
CA ILE A 219 4.73 -10.31 -5.80
C ILE A 219 5.06 -9.79 -4.41
N ASN A 220 5.94 -10.49 -3.69
CA ASN A 220 6.57 -9.95 -2.48
C ASN A 220 7.75 -9.05 -2.91
N LEU A 221 7.60 -7.74 -2.72
CA LEU A 221 8.62 -6.76 -3.14
C LEU A 221 9.96 -6.98 -2.41
N ASN A 222 9.95 -7.44 -1.16
CA ASN A 222 11.16 -7.77 -0.39
C ASN A 222 11.83 -9.09 -0.84
N ARG A 223 11.32 -9.73 -1.89
CA ARG A 223 11.97 -10.84 -2.60
C ARG A 223 12.26 -10.52 -4.07
N ASP A 224 11.91 -9.31 -4.52
CA ASP A 224 11.96 -8.92 -5.92
C ASP A 224 13.20 -8.08 -6.27
N TYR A 225 14.02 -7.66 -5.30
CA TYR A 225 15.20 -6.81 -5.55
C TYR A 225 16.23 -7.40 -6.53
N LEU A 226 16.26 -8.73 -6.70
CA LEU A 226 17.11 -9.39 -7.69
C LEU A 226 16.44 -9.46 -9.08
N ASN A 227 15.13 -9.71 -9.12
CA ASN A 227 14.40 -9.96 -10.36
C ASN A 227 13.88 -8.68 -11.02
N LEU A 228 13.58 -7.66 -10.21
CA LEU A 228 13.03 -6.37 -10.61
C LEU A 228 11.76 -6.52 -11.47
N GLU A 229 10.89 -7.46 -11.11
CA GLU A 229 9.67 -7.74 -11.86
C GLU A 229 8.62 -6.64 -11.64
N ALA A 230 8.43 -6.21 -10.39
CA ALA A 230 7.45 -5.21 -10.02
C ALA A 230 7.93 -3.80 -10.37
N PRO A 231 7.06 -2.92 -10.91
CA PRO A 231 7.43 -1.53 -11.19
C PRO A 231 7.84 -0.75 -9.93
N GLU A 232 7.32 -1.11 -8.76
CA GLU A 232 7.69 -0.56 -7.46
C GLU A 232 9.17 -0.85 -7.13
N THR A 233 9.59 -2.11 -7.27
CA THR A 233 10.99 -2.52 -7.05
C THR A 233 11.93 -1.83 -8.03
N ARG A 234 11.54 -1.74 -9.32
CA ARG A 234 12.33 -1.00 -10.32
C ARG A 234 12.47 0.47 -9.96
N ALA A 235 11.40 1.11 -9.48
CA ALA A 235 11.40 2.50 -9.08
C ALA A 235 12.32 2.75 -7.87
N ILE A 236 12.23 1.92 -6.81
CA ILE A 236 13.07 2.10 -5.63
C ILE A 236 14.55 1.81 -5.94
N VAL A 237 14.85 0.80 -6.74
CA VAL A 237 16.25 0.53 -7.16
C VAL A 237 16.80 1.67 -8.01
N THR A 238 16.00 2.23 -8.92
CA THR A 238 16.38 3.43 -9.68
C THR A 238 16.64 4.62 -8.74
N LEU A 239 15.79 4.81 -7.73
CA LEU A 239 15.96 5.85 -6.72
C LEU A 239 17.23 5.65 -5.90
N LEU A 240 17.52 4.42 -5.45
CA LEU A 240 18.74 4.07 -4.70
C LEU A 240 19.98 4.39 -5.52
N HIS A 241 20.03 4.03 -6.81
CA HIS A 241 21.15 4.38 -7.69
C HIS A 241 21.27 5.89 -7.93
N ALA A 242 20.14 6.59 -8.06
CA ALA A 242 20.15 8.04 -8.30
C ALA A 242 20.60 8.85 -7.08
N LEU A 243 20.30 8.34 -5.87
CA LEU A 243 20.59 9.04 -4.62
C LEU A 243 21.88 8.60 -3.95
N ASP A 244 22.35 7.38 -4.23
CA ASP A 244 23.53 6.76 -3.62
C ASP A 244 23.59 6.98 -2.08
N PRO A 245 22.55 6.52 -1.33
CA PRO A 245 22.42 6.86 0.07
C PRO A 245 23.54 6.24 0.91
N ALA A 246 24.09 7.02 1.84
CA ALA A 246 25.07 6.55 2.81
C ALA A 246 24.48 5.52 3.78
N LEU A 247 23.16 5.57 4.00
CA LEU A 247 22.41 4.59 4.78
C LEU A 247 21.02 4.39 4.16
N TYR A 248 20.68 3.13 3.89
CA TYR A 248 19.34 2.70 3.49
C TYR A 248 18.69 1.89 4.63
N ILE A 249 17.49 2.27 5.03
CA ILE A 249 16.72 1.66 6.13
C ILE A 249 15.39 1.17 5.55
N ASP A 250 15.11 -0.12 5.70
CA ASP A 250 13.80 -0.71 5.35
C ASP A 250 13.03 -1.03 6.63
N LEU A 251 11.91 -0.32 6.85
CA LEU A 251 11.13 -0.38 8.09
C LEU A 251 10.05 -1.47 7.99
N HIS A 252 10.19 -2.46 8.87
CA HIS A 252 9.27 -3.58 9.03
C HIS A 252 8.79 -3.68 10.48
N VAL A 253 7.72 -4.45 10.71
CA VAL A 253 7.34 -4.92 12.04
C VAL A 253 7.40 -6.44 12.10
N SER A 254 7.44 -6.97 13.31
CA SER A 254 7.78 -8.36 13.59
C SER A 254 6.74 -9.40 13.15
N GLY A 255 5.61 -8.96 12.58
CA GLY A 255 4.49 -9.85 12.24
C GLY A 255 3.94 -10.59 13.46
N GLY A 256 3.96 -9.94 14.64
CA GLY A 256 3.47 -10.50 15.90
C GLY A 256 4.49 -11.30 16.71
N LEU A 257 5.75 -11.39 16.26
CA LEU A 257 6.83 -11.91 17.10
C LEU A 257 7.13 -10.94 18.25
N ASP A 258 7.13 -11.45 19.47
CA ASP A 258 7.43 -10.68 20.68
C ASP A 258 8.95 -10.62 20.88
N HIS A 259 9.54 -9.44 20.66
CA HIS A 259 10.97 -9.19 20.87
C HIS A 259 11.18 -8.49 22.21
N GLN A 260 12.29 -8.80 22.89
CA GLN A 260 12.63 -8.13 24.15
C GLN A 260 12.92 -6.62 23.97
N TYR A 261 13.36 -6.22 22.78
CA TYR A 261 13.72 -4.84 22.45
C TYR A 261 12.66 -4.23 21.54
N ASP A 262 12.38 -2.94 21.73
CA ASP A 262 11.42 -2.17 20.92
C ASP A 262 11.86 -2.07 19.45
N ILE A 263 13.17 -2.11 19.20
CA ILE A 263 13.77 -2.08 17.86
C ILE A 263 14.75 -3.24 17.72
N THR A 264 14.54 -4.04 16.68
CA THR A 264 15.52 -5.01 16.19
C THR A 264 15.98 -4.58 14.80
N PHE A 265 17.27 -4.67 14.54
CA PHE A 265 17.83 -4.37 13.22
C PHE A 265 18.71 -5.52 12.74
N THR A 266 18.72 -5.72 11.43
CA THR A 266 19.66 -6.60 10.76
C THR A 266 20.55 -5.75 9.87
N PHE A 267 21.85 -5.84 10.07
CA PHE A 267 22.84 -5.20 9.21
C PHE A 267 23.62 -6.31 8.50
N ALA A 268 23.51 -6.38 7.18
CA ALA A 268 24.16 -7.41 6.37
C ALA A 268 25.69 -7.22 6.24
N GLY A 269 26.27 -6.27 6.99
CA GLY A 269 27.68 -5.92 6.95
C GLY A 269 27.99 -4.81 5.94
N TRP A 270 29.22 -4.30 6.01
CA TRP A 270 29.78 -3.48 4.94
C TRP A 270 30.12 -4.42 3.77
N GLY A 271 29.23 -4.52 2.80
CA GLY A 271 29.52 -5.27 1.58
C GLY A 271 30.69 -4.62 0.85
N THR A 272 31.81 -5.33 0.73
CA THR A 272 32.71 -5.12 -0.41
C THR A 272 31.93 -5.54 -1.65
N TYR A 273 31.14 -4.63 -2.21
CA TYR A 273 30.77 -4.73 -3.61
C TYR A 273 32.09 -4.55 -4.35
N ASP A 274 32.70 -5.66 -4.79
CA ASP A 274 33.98 -5.70 -5.48
C ASP A 274 34.02 -4.57 -6.51
N VAL A 275 34.78 -3.52 -6.19
CA VAL A 275 35.21 -2.56 -7.18
C VAL A 275 36.13 -3.36 -8.10
N PRO A 276 35.78 -3.59 -9.38
CA PRO A 276 36.71 -4.25 -10.27
C PRO A 276 38.00 -3.42 -10.27
N PRO A 277 39.19 -4.03 -10.16
CA PRO A 277 40.44 -3.28 -10.26
C PRO A 277 40.51 -2.54 -11.61
N PRO A 278 41.24 -1.40 -11.66
CA PRO A 278 41.28 -0.50 -12.81
C PRO A 278 41.81 -1.15 -14.09
#